data_AF-A0A837I889-F1
#
_entry.id   AF-A0A837I889-F1
#
_cell.length_a   1.000
_cell.length_b   1.000
_cell.length_c   1.000
_cell.angle_alpha   90.00
_cell.angle_beta   90.00
_cell.angle_gamma   90.00
#
_symmetry.space_group_name_H-M   'P 1'
#
loop_
_entity.id
_entity.type
_entity.pdbx_description
1 polymer ?
#
loop_
_entity_poly.entity_id
_entity_poly.type
_entity_poly.pdbx_seq_one_letter_code
_entity_poly.pdbx_strand_id
1 'polypeptide(L)'
;MPGKAKSAATMVSFGASKVFMGPASELGPIDPQLSIAEDGREKRFSLCNVVASYKELFDLATKEKGNLQPYLQQLQRYDAREIKDFEDAISLSEDIAIRALKTGMMSAETEANIKTKIKVFLTPEETKSHGRLIDREKAESCGLVVDKLALNSKVWKTSYELYVRLNTFVSAQVAKCVESSQFSYAVNIQ
;
A
#
# COMPACT_ATOMS: atom_id res chain seq x y z
N MET A 1 8.65 4.08 -12.69
CA MET A 1 8.85 3.34 -11.43
C MET A 1 10.00 2.36 -11.57
N PRO A 2 11.26 2.70 -11.21
CA PRO A 2 12.41 1.83 -11.43
C PRO A 2 12.50 0.60 -10.50
N GLY A 3 11.71 0.56 -9.42
CA GLY A 3 11.66 -0.58 -8.50
C GLY A 3 10.25 -0.78 -7.97
N LYS A 4 10.09 -0.69 -6.65
CA LYS A 4 8.82 -0.90 -5.95
C LYS A 4 8.19 0.40 -5.48
N ALA A 5 6.88 0.51 -5.67
CA ALA A 5 6.03 1.49 -4.98
C ALA A 5 4.95 0.70 -4.22
N LYS A 6 4.89 0.88 -2.90
CA LYS A 6 3.94 0.21 -2.00
C LYS A 6 3.36 1.25 -1.03
N SER A 7 2.19 0.99 -0.48
CA SER A 7 1.54 1.91 0.47
C SER A 7 1.44 3.33 -0.11
N ALA A 8 1.92 4.36 0.61
CA ALA A 8 1.89 5.75 0.18
C ALA A 8 2.50 5.98 -1.22
N ALA A 9 3.54 5.25 -1.61
CA ALA A 9 4.14 5.41 -2.94
C ALA A 9 3.20 4.96 -4.07
N THR A 10 2.39 3.92 -3.84
CA THR A 10 1.32 3.53 -4.78
C THR A 10 0.29 4.64 -4.90
N MET A 11 -0.15 5.21 -3.78
CA MET A 11 -1.13 6.32 -3.78
C MET A 11 -0.60 7.58 -4.49
N VAL A 12 0.68 7.90 -4.33
CA VAL A 12 1.32 8.99 -5.10
C VAL A 12 1.30 8.67 -6.59
N SER A 13 1.55 7.42 -6.97
CA SER A 13 1.53 6.98 -8.38
C SER A 13 0.15 7.12 -9.02
N PHE A 14 -0.92 6.94 -8.24
CA PHE A 14 -2.31 7.08 -8.67
C PHE A 14 -2.69 8.51 -9.07
N GLY A 15 -2.02 9.52 -8.51
CA GLY A 15 -2.22 10.93 -8.90
C GLY A 15 -1.64 11.29 -10.27
N ALA A 16 -0.83 10.42 -10.88
CA ALA A 16 -0.28 10.67 -12.20
C ALA A 16 -1.33 10.45 -13.31
N SER A 17 -1.13 11.10 -14.46
CA SER A 17 -1.93 10.83 -15.67
C SER A 17 -1.59 9.49 -16.33
N LYS A 18 -0.39 8.96 -16.07
CA LYS A 18 0.07 7.62 -16.44
C LYS A 18 1.27 7.20 -15.61
N VAL A 19 1.52 5.90 -15.51
CA VAL A 19 2.70 5.35 -14.82
C VAL A 19 3.61 4.59 -15.79
N PHE A 20 4.89 4.92 -15.79
CA PHE A 20 5.90 4.17 -16.54
C PHE A 20 6.40 2.99 -15.71
N MET A 21 6.22 1.77 -16.21
CA MET A 21 6.62 0.54 -15.52
C MET A 21 7.53 -0.28 -16.43
N GLY A 22 8.77 -0.51 -15.97
CA GLY A 22 9.67 -1.47 -16.58
C GLY A 22 9.35 -2.91 -16.15
N PRO A 23 10.13 -3.90 -16.61
CA PRO A 23 9.80 -5.31 -16.40
C PRO A 23 9.91 -5.80 -14.95
N ALA A 24 10.74 -5.15 -14.15
CA ALA A 24 10.90 -5.43 -12.72
C ALA A 24 10.15 -4.43 -11.83
N SER A 25 9.34 -3.55 -12.42
CA SER A 25 8.58 -2.56 -11.68
C SER A 25 7.37 -3.20 -11.01
N GLU A 26 7.10 -2.78 -9.78
CA GLU A 26 5.92 -3.24 -9.07
C GLU A 26 5.22 -2.12 -8.32
N LEU A 27 3.89 -2.18 -8.36
CA LEU A 27 3.04 -1.53 -7.38
C LEU A 27 2.69 -2.53 -6.30
N GLY A 28 1.98 -2.10 -5.26
CA GLY A 28 1.39 -3.01 -4.32
C GLY A 28 0.37 -2.38 -3.40
N PRO A 29 -0.15 -3.19 -2.46
CA PRO A 29 -1.26 -2.83 -1.60
C PRO A 29 -1.07 -1.50 -0.88
N ILE A 30 -2.20 -0.86 -0.60
CA ILE A 30 -2.31 0.39 0.16
C ILE A 30 -3.10 0.22 1.46
N ASP A 31 -3.45 -1.03 1.81
CA ASP A 31 -4.09 -1.33 3.08
C ASP A 31 -3.17 -0.87 4.23
N PRO A 32 -3.66 -0.05 5.18
CA PRO A 32 -2.85 0.39 6.29
C PRO A 32 -2.39 -0.78 7.16
N GLN A 33 -1.22 -0.64 7.78
CA GLN A 33 -0.65 -1.65 8.68
C GLN A 33 -0.45 -1.11 10.09
N LEU A 34 -0.77 -1.93 11.08
CA LEU A 34 -0.41 -1.74 12.48
C LEU A 34 0.95 -2.39 12.74
N SER A 35 1.87 -1.64 13.34
CA SER A 35 3.17 -2.18 13.78
C SER A 35 3.17 -2.27 15.31
N ILE A 36 3.34 -3.47 15.84
CA ILE A 36 3.36 -3.75 17.28
C ILE A 36 4.74 -4.30 17.62
N ALA A 37 5.39 -3.72 18.63
CA ALA A 37 6.61 -4.28 19.21
C ALA A 37 6.23 -5.33 20.27
N GLU A 38 6.55 -6.60 20.03
CA GLU A 38 6.28 -7.71 20.94
C GLU A 38 7.54 -8.56 21.04
N ASP A 39 8.00 -8.86 22.26
CA ASP A 39 9.24 -9.62 22.53
C ASP A 39 10.49 -9.08 21.81
N GLY A 40 10.61 -7.76 21.70
CA GLY A 40 11.71 -7.10 20.98
C GLY A 40 11.67 -7.28 19.46
N ARG A 41 10.57 -7.79 18.89
CA ARG A 41 10.35 -7.92 17.45
C ARG A 41 9.19 -7.04 17.01
N GLU A 42 9.37 -6.35 15.89
CA GLU A 42 8.27 -5.64 15.22
C GLU A 42 7.42 -6.65 14.43
N LYS A 43 6.14 -6.77 14.80
CA LYS A 43 5.13 -7.51 14.03
C LYS A 43 4.24 -6.51 13.30
N ARG A 44 3.91 -6.81 12.04
CA ARG A 44 3.04 -5.98 11.21
C ARG A 44 1.75 -6.72 10.86
N PHE A 45 0.63 -6.06 11.07
CA PHE A 45 -0.71 -6.60 10.80
C PHE A 45 -1.46 -5.66 9.87
N SER A 46 -2.19 -6.20 8.90
CA SER A 46 -3.13 -5.41 8.09
C SER A 46 -4.29 -4.95 8.96
N LEU A 47 -4.62 -3.65 8.94
CA LEU A 47 -5.79 -3.15 9.67
C LEU A 47 -7.08 -3.81 9.18
N CYS A 48 -7.18 -4.09 7.87
CA CYS A 48 -8.32 -4.81 7.31
C CYS A 48 -8.52 -6.17 8.00
N ASN A 49 -7.43 -6.90 8.23
CA ASN A 49 -7.49 -8.20 8.90
C ASN A 49 -7.82 -8.07 10.39
N VAL A 50 -7.29 -7.05 11.08
CA VAL A 50 -7.57 -6.81 12.51
C VAL A 50 -9.05 -6.47 12.72
N VAL A 51 -9.61 -5.60 11.89
CA VAL A 51 -11.03 -5.24 11.94
C VAL A 51 -11.91 -6.44 11.57
N ALA A 52 -11.56 -7.18 10.52
CA ALA A 52 -12.30 -8.38 10.12
C ALA A 52 -12.30 -9.44 11.22
N SER A 53 -11.13 -9.74 11.81
CA SER A 53 -11.02 -10.74 12.87
C SER A 53 -11.79 -10.36 14.12
N TYR A 54 -11.81 -9.07 14.49
CA TYR A 54 -12.67 -8.58 15.58
C TYR A 54 -14.14 -8.83 15.28
N LYS A 55 -14.63 -8.44 14.11
CA LYS A 55 -16.04 -8.57 13.72
C LYS A 55 -16.47 -10.04 13.66
N GLU A 56 -15.66 -10.89 13.04
CA GLU A 56 -15.89 -12.32 12.96
C GLU A 56 -15.92 -12.97 14.35
N LEU A 57 -14.95 -12.65 15.21
CA LEU A 57 -14.89 -13.20 16.55
C LEU A 57 -16.06 -12.74 17.42
N PHE A 58 -16.46 -11.47 17.29
CA PHE A 58 -17.64 -10.94 17.96
C PHE A 58 -18.92 -11.65 17.51
N ASP A 59 -19.11 -11.81 16.20
CA ASP A 59 -20.26 -12.54 15.64
C ASP A 59 -20.31 -14.00 16.14
N LEU A 60 -19.17 -14.70 16.12
CA LEU A 60 -19.07 -16.06 16.67
C LEU A 60 -19.43 -16.11 18.15
N ALA A 61 -18.91 -15.18 18.96
CA ALA A 61 -19.20 -15.09 20.40
C ALA A 61 -20.71 -14.89 20.66
N THR A 62 -21.38 -14.04 19.88
CA THR A 62 -22.82 -13.78 20.04
C THR A 62 -23.71 -14.97 19.64
N LYS A 63 -23.21 -15.86 18.77
CA LYS A 63 -23.92 -17.05 18.30
C LYS A 63 -23.61 -18.31 19.11
N GLU A 64 -22.57 -18.29 19.92
CA GLU A 64 -22.13 -19.44 20.73
C GLU A 64 -23.18 -19.78 21.81
N LYS A 65 -23.50 -21.08 21.93
CA LYS A 65 -24.45 -21.61 22.92
C LYS A 65 -23.80 -22.51 23.96
N GLY A 66 -22.56 -22.92 23.72
CA GLY A 66 -21.76 -23.76 24.61
C GLY A 66 -20.80 -22.93 25.44
N ASN A 67 -19.51 -23.06 25.14
CA ASN A 67 -18.44 -22.47 25.93
C ASN A 67 -18.02 -21.12 25.36
N LEU A 68 -18.50 -20.03 25.95
CA LEU A 68 -18.23 -18.66 25.52
C LEU A 68 -16.80 -18.18 25.89
N GLN A 69 -16.18 -18.81 26.88
CA GLN A 69 -14.94 -18.37 27.52
C GLN A 69 -13.76 -18.20 26.54
N PRO A 70 -13.49 -19.10 25.57
CA PRO A 70 -12.42 -18.93 24.58
C PRO A 70 -12.59 -17.69 23.69
N TYR A 71 -13.83 -17.31 23.37
CA TYR A 71 -14.12 -16.11 22.58
C TYR A 71 -13.90 -14.84 23.40
N LEU A 72 -14.36 -14.82 24.66
CA LEU A 72 -14.13 -13.68 25.56
C LEU A 72 -12.64 -13.45 25.81
N GLN A 73 -11.86 -14.51 26.02
CA GLN A 73 -10.40 -14.42 26.20
C GLN A 73 -9.71 -13.78 24.99
N GLN A 74 -10.16 -14.10 23.77
CA GLN A 74 -9.63 -13.49 22.55
C GLN A 74 -10.15 -12.06 22.35
N LEU A 75 -11.44 -11.79 22.61
CA LEU A 75 -12.05 -10.46 22.48
C LEU A 75 -11.43 -9.44 23.44
N GLN A 76 -10.98 -9.87 24.62
CA GLN A 76 -10.23 -9.03 25.57
C GLN A 76 -8.93 -8.44 25.00
N ARG A 77 -8.44 -8.93 23.86
CA ARG A 77 -7.26 -8.40 23.17
C ARG A 77 -7.57 -7.24 22.22
N TYR A 78 -8.84 -6.90 22.03
CA TYR A 78 -9.26 -5.80 21.16
C TYR A 78 -9.86 -4.66 21.98
N ASP A 79 -9.55 -3.42 21.59
CA ASP A 79 -10.26 -2.23 22.06
C ASP A 79 -11.21 -1.74 20.95
N ALA A 80 -12.50 -1.63 21.25
CA ALA A 80 -13.50 -1.20 20.27
C ALA A 80 -13.25 0.22 19.73
N ARG A 81 -12.58 1.09 20.51
CA ARG A 81 -12.18 2.44 20.07
C ARG A 81 -11.07 2.35 19.04
N GLU A 82 -10.08 1.49 19.26
CA GLU A 82 -9.01 1.24 18.28
C GLU A 82 -9.57 0.62 17.00
N ILE A 83 -10.52 -0.32 17.11
CA ILE A 83 -11.22 -0.87 15.94
C ILE A 83 -11.87 0.25 15.13
N LYS A 84 -12.49 1.22 15.78
CA LYS A 84 -13.10 2.37 15.10
C LYS A 84 -12.05 3.24 14.40
N ASP A 85 -10.93 3.53 15.06
CA ASP A 85 -9.82 4.27 14.45
C ASP A 85 -9.24 3.51 13.24
N PHE A 86 -9.18 2.17 13.31
CA PHE A 86 -8.70 1.34 12.21
C PHE A 86 -9.65 1.35 11.01
N GLU A 87 -10.97 1.31 11.26
CA GLU A 87 -11.97 1.49 10.20
C GLU A 87 -11.82 2.84 9.50
N ASP A 88 -11.63 3.91 10.28
CA ASP A 88 -11.46 5.26 9.73
C ASP A 88 -10.15 5.38 8.94
N ALA A 89 -9.07 4.74 9.40
CA ALA A 89 -7.80 4.69 8.66
C ALA A 89 -7.91 3.91 7.33
N ILE A 90 -8.65 2.80 7.32
CA ILE A 90 -8.94 2.03 6.09
C ILE A 90 -9.74 2.90 5.12
N SER A 91 -10.80 3.55 5.60
CA SER A 91 -11.63 4.46 4.80
C SER A 91 -10.81 5.61 4.23
N LEU A 92 -9.93 6.22 5.03
CA LEU A 92 -9.08 7.31 4.59
C LEU A 92 -8.11 6.88 3.48
N SER A 93 -7.51 5.68 3.58
CA SER A 93 -6.64 5.14 2.53
C SER A 93 -7.40 4.98 1.21
N GLU A 94 -8.62 4.45 1.27
CA GLU A 94 -9.51 4.33 0.12
C GLU A 94 -9.83 5.71 -0.49
N ASP A 95 -10.26 6.67 0.33
CA ASP A 95 -10.62 8.02 -0.11
C ASP A 95 -9.45 8.76 -0.75
N ILE A 96 -8.24 8.62 -0.21
CA ILE A 96 -7.03 9.22 -0.81
C ILE A 96 -6.76 8.59 -2.17
N ALA A 97 -6.84 7.26 -2.29
CA ALA A 97 -6.57 6.56 -3.54
C ALA A 97 -7.59 6.89 -4.63
N ILE A 98 -8.88 6.89 -4.29
CA ILE A 98 -9.95 7.25 -5.22
C ILE A 98 -9.79 8.69 -5.70
N ARG A 99 -9.59 9.64 -4.79
CA ARG A 99 -9.37 11.06 -5.16
C ARG A 99 -8.14 11.23 -6.04
N ALA A 100 -7.02 10.58 -5.70
CA ALA A 100 -5.80 10.65 -6.51
C ALA A 100 -6.06 10.16 -7.94
N LEU A 101 -6.68 8.99 -8.12
CA LEU A 101 -7.02 8.44 -9.43
C LEU A 101 -8.00 9.32 -10.20
N LYS A 102 -9.00 9.88 -9.50
CA LYS A 102 -10.00 10.78 -10.07
C LYS A 102 -9.39 12.10 -10.54
N THR A 103 -8.32 12.58 -9.91
CA THR A 103 -7.57 13.76 -10.39
C THR A 103 -6.52 13.42 -11.45
N GLY A 104 -6.10 12.16 -11.53
CA GLY A 104 -5.07 11.66 -12.44
C GLY A 104 -5.63 10.83 -13.60
N MET A 105 -5.12 9.61 -13.72
CA MET A 105 -5.35 8.74 -14.88
C MET A 105 -6.78 8.20 -15.06
N MET A 106 -7.67 8.36 -14.07
CA MET A 106 -9.08 7.91 -14.11
C MET A 106 -10.07 9.07 -13.99
N SER A 107 -9.72 10.25 -14.49
CA SER A 107 -10.56 11.45 -14.36
C SER A 107 -11.97 11.34 -14.95
N ALA A 108 -12.14 10.53 -16.00
CA ALA A 108 -13.44 10.25 -16.61
C ALA A 108 -14.30 9.22 -15.86
N GLU A 109 -13.73 8.49 -14.89
CA GLU A 109 -14.40 7.36 -14.22
C GLU A 109 -15.21 7.81 -13.00
N THR A 110 -16.29 7.09 -12.66
CA THR A 110 -17.01 7.33 -11.40
C THR A 110 -16.22 6.79 -10.21
N GLU A 111 -16.37 7.38 -9.03
CA GLU A 111 -15.68 6.91 -7.82
C GLU A 111 -16.00 5.45 -7.50
N ALA A 112 -17.26 5.04 -7.68
CA ALA A 112 -17.67 3.65 -7.54
C ALA A 112 -16.92 2.71 -8.50
N ASN A 113 -16.75 3.10 -9.77
CA ASN A 113 -16.00 2.30 -10.74
C ASN A 113 -14.51 2.25 -10.40
N ILE A 114 -13.93 3.38 -9.97
CA ILE A 114 -12.55 3.44 -9.49
C ILE A 114 -12.36 2.45 -8.33
N LYS A 115 -13.22 2.51 -7.31
CA LYS A 115 -13.17 1.60 -6.15
C LYS A 115 -13.19 0.13 -6.56
N THR A 116 -14.08 -0.25 -7.48
CA THR A 116 -14.14 -1.63 -8.01
C THR A 116 -12.84 -2.01 -8.70
N LYS A 117 -12.32 -1.15 -9.57
CA LYS A 117 -11.09 -1.37 -10.33
C LYS A 117 -9.86 -1.56 -9.45
N ILE A 118 -9.74 -0.79 -8.37
CA ILE A 118 -8.57 -0.83 -7.49
C ILE A 118 -8.72 -1.73 -6.28
N LYS A 119 -9.76 -2.57 -6.21
CA LYS A 119 -10.03 -3.43 -5.05
C LYS A 119 -8.80 -4.25 -4.61
N VAL A 120 -7.99 -4.74 -5.56
CA VAL A 120 -6.74 -5.49 -5.28
C VAL A 120 -5.70 -4.70 -4.48
N PHE A 121 -5.73 -3.37 -4.56
CA PHE A 121 -4.85 -2.49 -3.79
C PHE A 121 -5.41 -2.20 -2.40
N LEU A 122 -6.74 -2.18 -2.24
CA LEU A 122 -7.43 -1.74 -1.03
C LEU A 122 -7.51 -2.82 0.05
N THR A 123 -7.75 -4.08 -0.34
CA THR A 123 -7.98 -5.16 0.62
C THR A 123 -7.03 -6.34 0.41
N PRO A 124 -6.67 -7.06 1.50
CA PRO A 124 -5.79 -8.22 1.42
C PRO A 124 -6.50 -9.49 0.90
N GLU A 125 -7.73 -9.41 0.39
CA GLU A 125 -8.52 -10.57 -0.07
C GLU A 125 -7.80 -11.37 -1.17
N GLU A 126 -7.34 -10.68 -2.21
CA GLU A 126 -6.60 -11.30 -3.32
C GLU A 126 -5.10 -11.39 -3.00
N THR A 127 -4.56 -10.32 -2.42
CA THR A 127 -3.11 -10.17 -2.26
C THR A 127 -2.55 -11.02 -1.12
N LYS A 128 -3.36 -11.29 -0.09
CA LYS A 128 -3.06 -12.09 1.13
C LYS A 128 -1.87 -11.60 1.96
N SER A 129 -1.10 -10.67 1.44
CA SER A 129 0.10 -10.10 2.02
C SER A 129 0.29 -8.70 1.49
N HIS A 130 0.62 -7.77 2.37
CA HIS A 130 0.95 -6.40 2.01
C HIS A 130 2.19 -6.31 1.10
N GLY A 131 3.07 -7.31 1.17
CA GLY A 131 4.24 -7.43 0.29
C GLY A 131 3.92 -7.97 -1.10
N ARG A 132 2.66 -8.29 -1.41
CA ARG A 132 2.31 -8.89 -2.70
C ARG A 132 2.64 -7.94 -3.85
N LEU A 133 3.29 -8.51 -4.85
CA LEU A 133 3.55 -7.91 -6.16
C LEU A 133 2.22 -7.59 -6.86
N ILE A 134 2.08 -6.36 -7.37
CA ILE A 134 1.14 -6.01 -8.42
C ILE A 134 1.99 -5.51 -9.59
N ASP A 135 2.20 -6.40 -10.56
CA ASP A 135 3.00 -6.10 -11.74
C ASP A 135 2.26 -5.19 -12.72
N ARG A 136 2.95 -4.81 -13.80
CA ARG A 136 2.41 -3.91 -14.84
C ARG A 136 1.19 -4.46 -15.57
N GLU A 137 1.06 -5.78 -15.68
CA GLU A 137 -0.06 -6.43 -16.38
C GLU A 137 -1.30 -6.41 -15.49
N LYS A 138 -1.13 -6.77 -14.21
CA LYS A 138 -2.19 -6.68 -13.22
C LYS A 138 -2.63 -5.24 -12.99
N ALA A 139 -1.68 -4.29 -12.91
CA ALA A 139 -1.96 -2.86 -12.80
C ALA A 139 -2.82 -2.35 -13.98
N GLU A 140 -2.48 -2.73 -15.21
CA GLU A 140 -3.25 -2.39 -16.41
C GLU A 140 -4.63 -3.06 -16.41
N SER A 141 -4.74 -4.31 -15.94
CA SER A 141 -6.03 -5.00 -15.79
C SER A 141 -6.97 -4.32 -14.77
N CYS A 142 -6.41 -3.59 -13.81
CA CYS A 142 -7.13 -2.71 -12.90
C CYS A 142 -7.51 -1.35 -13.52
N GLY A 143 -7.29 -1.16 -14.83
CA GLY A 143 -7.61 0.06 -15.55
C GLY A 143 -6.64 1.21 -15.32
N LEU A 144 -5.47 0.97 -14.70
CA LEU A 144 -4.42 1.99 -14.63
C LEU A 144 -3.82 2.21 -16.03
N VAL A 145 -3.48 3.48 -16.33
CA VAL A 145 -2.80 3.82 -17.59
C VAL A 145 -1.31 3.53 -17.44
N VAL A 146 -0.89 2.35 -17.91
CA VAL A 146 0.47 1.84 -17.75
C VAL A 146 1.25 1.93 -19.07
N ASP A 147 2.38 2.63 -19.05
CA ASP A 147 3.33 2.69 -20.15
C ASP A 147 4.48 1.70 -19.88
N LYS A 148 4.47 0.58 -20.62
CA LYS A 148 5.37 -0.56 -20.39
C LYS A 148 6.72 -0.29 -21.05
N LEU A 149 7.71 0.08 -20.24
CA LEU A 149 9.05 0.35 -20.72
C LEU A 149 9.83 -0.96 -20.98
N ALA A 150 10.48 -1.03 -22.15
CA ALA A 150 11.41 -2.11 -22.48
C ALA A 150 12.75 -1.94 -21.74
N LEU A 151 13.45 -3.05 -21.45
CA LEU A 151 14.77 -3.03 -20.77
C LEU A 151 15.82 -2.19 -21.49
N ASN A 152 15.75 -2.17 -22.83
CA ASN A 152 16.70 -1.44 -23.66
C ASN A 152 16.34 0.06 -23.82
N SER A 153 15.18 0.50 -23.31
CA SER A 153 14.76 1.90 -23.36
C SER A 153 15.77 2.81 -22.65
N LYS A 154 16.14 3.91 -23.32
CA LYS A 154 17.01 4.95 -22.73
C LYS A 154 16.42 5.50 -21.44
N VAL A 155 15.12 5.79 -21.43
CA VAL A 155 14.41 6.31 -20.26
C VAL A 155 14.47 5.33 -19.09
N TRP A 156 14.25 4.04 -19.36
CA TRP A 156 14.32 3.00 -18.33
C TRP A 156 15.72 2.89 -17.74
N LYS A 157 16.75 2.75 -18.59
CA LYS A 157 18.15 2.63 -18.17
C LYS A 157 18.57 3.81 -17.29
N THR A 158 18.33 5.04 -17.75
CA THR A 158 18.70 6.25 -16.98
C THR A 158 17.93 6.35 -15.66
N SER A 159 16.63 6.04 -15.66
CA SER A 159 15.81 6.09 -14.43
C SER A 159 16.23 5.02 -13.42
N TYR A 160 16.56 3.82 -13.90
CA TYR A 160 17.00 2.71 -13.06
C TYR A 160 18.39 2.96 -12.48
N GLU A 161 19.31 3.48 -13.28
CA GLU A 161 20.64 3.89 -12.83
C GLU A 161 20.55 4.96 -11.73
N LEU A 162 19.74 6.00 -11.94
CA LEU A 162 19.50 7.03 -10.92
C LEU A 162 18.95 6.42 -9.64
N TYR A 163 17.95 5.53 -9.74
CA TYR A 163 17.38 4.84 -8.59
C TYR A 163 18.42 4.03 -7.82
N VAL A 164 19.24 3.22 -8.49
CA VAL A 164 20.27 2.40 -7.83
C VAL A 164 21.29 3.30 -7.11
N ARG A 165 21.74 4.38 -7.75
CA ARG A 165 22.66 5.36 -7.16
C ARG A 165 22.06 6.00 -5.91
N LEU A 166 20.83 6.52 -5.99
CA LEU A 166 20.16 7.17 -4.86
C LEU A 166 19.84 6.20 -3.74
N ASN A 167 19.36 5.00 -4.07
CA ASN A 167 19.08 3.97 -3.07
C ASN A 167 20.36 3.56 -2.32
N THR A 168 21.48 3.42 -3.03
CA THR A 168 22.79 3.10 -2.43
C THR A 168 23.26 4.24 -1.53
N PHE A 169 23.16 5.48 -2.00
CA PHE A 169 23.57 6.66 -1.24
C PHE A 169 22.77 6.82 0.06
N VAL A 170 21.44 6.71 -0.01
CA VAL A 170 20.56 6.78 1.18
C VAL A 170 20.73 5.57 2.09
N SER A 171 20.97 4.38 1.54
CA SER A 171 21.12 3.18 2.39
C SER A 171 22.47 3.12 3.10
N ALA A 172 23.49 3.86 2.65
CA ALA A 172 24.85 3.76 3.16
C ALA A 172 25.39 5.02 3.84
N GLN A 173 24.92 6.23 3.46
CA GLN A 173 25.59 7.49 3.84
C GLN A 173 24.67 8.53 4.47
N VAL A 174 23.42 8.63 4.02
CA VAL A 174 22.53 9.74 4.40
C VAL A 174 21.15 9.23 4.79
N ALA A 175 20.48 9.87 5.76
CA ALA A 175 19.14 9.50 6.16
C ALA A 175 18.08 9.81 5.08
N LYS A 176 18.33 10.83 4.25
CA LYS A 176 17.42 11.24 3.17
C LYS A 176 18.18 11.95 2.07
N CYS A 177 17.75 11.77 0.83
CA CYS A 177 18.20 12.52 -0.34
C CYS A 177 16.99 13.02 -1.13
N VAL A 178 17.05 14.25 -1.63
CA VAL A 178 16.05 14.88 -2.49
C VAL A 178 16.74 15.45 -3.71
N GLU A 179 16.30 15.03 -4.89
CA GLU A 179 16.86 15.40 -6.18
C GLU A 179 15.79 15.98 -7.09
N SER A 180 16.16 17.02 -7.85
CA SER A 180 15.36 17.64 -8.89
C SER A 180 16.28 18.19 -9.99
N SER A 181 15.70 18.80 -11.02
CA SER A 181 16.50 19.48 -12.06
C SER A 181 17.25 20.72 -11.57
N GLN A 182 16.90 21.25 -10.38
CA GLN A 182 17.45 22.51 -9.85
C GLN A 182 18.19 22.33 -8.52
N PHE A 183 17.78 21.35 -7.73
CA PHE A 183 18.24 21.17 -6.36
C PHE A 183 18.65 19.72 -6.10
N SER A 184 19.77 19.57 -5.40
CA SER A 184 20.27 18.33 -4.82
C SER A 184 20.57 18.59 -3.35
N TYR A 185 19.88 17.89 -2.45
CA TYR A 185 20.07 18.02 -1.00
C TYR A 185 20.02 16.66 -0.31
N ALA A 186 20.84 16.50 0.73
CA ALA A 186 20.87 15.31 1.56
C ALA A 186 20.95 15.64 3.06
N VAL A 187 20.32 14.80 3.88
CA VAL A 187 20.33 14.86 5.34
C VAL A 187 21.24 13.74 5.85
N ASN A 188 22.32 14.07 6.54
CA ASN A 188 23.23 13.06 7.09
C ASN A 188 22.57 12.26 8.23
N ILE A 189 23.05 11.03 8.42
CA ILE A 189 22.70 10.21 9.60
C ILE A 189 23.39 10.85 10.81
N GLN A 190 22.65 11.16 11.88
CA GLN A 190 23.22 11.64 13.14
C GLN A 190 23.91 10.51 13.90
#